data_AF-A0A419KDV7-F1
#
_entry.id   AF-A0A419KDV7-F1
#
_cell.length_a   1.000
_cell.length_b   1.000
_cell.length_c   1.000
_cell.angle_alpha   90.00
_cell.angle_beta   90.00
_cell.angle_gamma   90.00
#
_symmetry.space_group_name_H-M   'P 1'
#
loop_
_entity.id
_entity.type
_entity.pdbx_description
1 polymer ?
#
loop_
_entity_poly.entity_id
_entity_poly.type
_entity_poly.pdbx_seq_one_letter_code
_entity_poly.pdbx_strand_id
1 'polypeptide(L)'
;MGDDDGDNVITIELTDGGLGDDDGEANGVIVDAGGPAIPSPTATPPPVGGVVTYPAELKALLTYWILALLSAALGIWLLKKLYTQKAGIP
;
A
#
# COMPACT_ATOMS: atom_id res chain seq x y z
N MET A 1 -15.78 -5.21 -14.14
CA MET A 1 -15.67 -4.80 -15.56
C MET A 1 -16.45 -3.51 -15.74
N GLY A 2 -15.86 -2.53 -16.42
CA GLY A 2 -16.33 -1.15 -16.53
C GLY A 2 -17.63 -0.96 -17.30
N ASP A 3 -18.20 0.24 -17.22
CA ASP A 3 -19.35 0.70 -17.98
C ASP A 3 -18.95 1.09 -19.41
N ASP A 4 -19.75 0.66 -20.39
CA ASP A 4 -19.61 1.08 -21.79
C ASP A 4 -20.39 2.39 -21.96
N ASP A 5 -19.75 3.50 -21.58
CA ASP A 5 -20.33 4.86 -21.61
C ASP A 5 -20.00 5.63 -22.91
N GLY A 6 -19.39 4.96 -23.89
CA GLY A 6 -19.04 5.51 -25.20
C GLY A 6 -17.71 6.25 -25.24
N ASP A 7 -16.84 6.09 -24.23
CA ASP A 7 -15.44 6.49 -24.30
C ASP A 7 -14.54 5.42 -24.97
N ASN A 8 -13.24 5.71 -25.08
CA ASN A 8 -12.24 4.77 -25.62
C ASN A 8 -11.35 4.18 -24.51
N VAL A 9 -11.87 4.08 -23.28
CA VAL A 9 -11.13 3.60 -22.12
C VAL A 9 -11.64 2.22 -21.74
N ILE A 10 -10.70 1.26 -21.61
CA ILE A 10 -11.00 -0.06 -21.07
C ILE A 10 -10.39 -0.13 -19.67
N THR A 11 -11.22 -0.43 -18.68
CA THR A 11 -10.76 -0.70 -17.31
C THR A 11 -10.63 -2.21 -17.10
N ILE A 12 -9.40 -2.67 -16.84
CA ILE A 12 -9.07 -4.06 -16.49
C ILE A 12 -8.56 -4.08 -15.05
N GLU A 13 -9.07 -5.01 -14.26
CA GLU A 13 -8.61 -5.28 -12.90
C GLU A 13 -7.85 -6.61 -12.90
N LEU A 14 -6.60 -6.57 -12.44
CA LEU A 14 -5.71 -7.73 -12.31
C LEU A 14 -5.41 -7.95 -10.83
N THR A 15 -5.34 -9.21 -10.42
CA THR A 15 -5.01 -9.61 -9.06
C THR A 15 -3.63 -10.27 -9.05
N ASP A 16 -2.76 -9.84 -8.15
CA ASP A 16 -1.43 -10.42 -7.89
C ASP A 16 -1.57 -11.85 -7.37
N GLY A 17 -0.91 -12.80 -8.04
CA GLY A 17 -1.13 -14.24 -7.91
C GLY A 17 -2.46 -14.76 -8.48
N GLY A 18 -3.16 -13.94 -9.27
CA GLY A 18 -4.49 -14.21 -9.82
C GLY A 18 -4.53 -14.44 -11.33
N LEU A 19 -5.73 -14.41 -11.90
CA LEU A 19 -5.92 -14.55 -13.35
C LEU A 19 -5.35 -13.32 -14.08
N GLY A 20 -4.45 -13.56 -15.03
CA GLY A 20 -3.74 -12.52 -15.78
C GLY A 20 -2.37 -12.15 -15.19
N ASP A 21 -1.95 -12.85 -14.15
CA ASP A 21 -0.58 -12.84 -13.64
C ASP A 21 0.11 -14.15 -14.06
N ASP A 22 1.06 -14.07 -14.99
CA ASP A 22 1.61 -15.21 -15.72
C ASP A 22 2.47 -16.14 -14.86
N ASP A 23 3.03 -15.64 -13.76
CA ASP A 23 3.78 -16.48 -12.81
C ASP A 23 2.91 -17.04 -11.67
N GLY A 24 1.74 -16.43 -11.44
CA GLY A 24 0.78 -16.83 -10.41
C GLY A 24 1.27 -16.62 -8.97
N GLU A 25 2.33 -15.84 -8.74
CA GLU A 25 2.88 -15.59 -7.41
C GLU A 25 2.34 -14.30 -6.80
N ALA A 26 1.74 -14.37 -5.60
CA ALA A 26 1.35 -13.17 -4.85
C ALA A 26 2.56 -12.51 -4.16
N ASN A 27 3.41 -11.86 -4.95
CA ASN A 27 4.68 -11.26 -4.50
C ASN A 27 4.74 -9.72 -4.67
N GLY A 28 3.62 -9.10 -5.08
CA GLY A 28 3.47 -7.67 -5.30
C GLY A 28 3.88 -7.20 -6.70
N VAL A 29 4.11 -8.13 -7.63
CA VAL A 29 4.50 -7.86 -9.01
C VAL A 29 3.59 -8.66 -9.94
N ILE A 30 2.80 -7.95 -10.75
CA ILE A 30 2.08 -8.59 -11.86
C ILE A 30 3.06 -8.84 -13.00
N VAL A 31 3.24 -10.10 -13.38
CA VAL A 31 3.95 -10.49 -14.60
C VAL A 31 2.92 -10.71 -15.70
N ASP A 32 2.91 -9.84 -16.70
CA ASP A 32 2.07 -9.98 -17.90
C ASP A 32 2.96 -9.89 -19.13
N ALA A 33 3.12 -10.99 -19.86
CA ALA A 33 3.84 -11.00 -21.13
C ALA A 33 3.13 -10.16 -22.22
N GLY A 34 1.87 -9.78 -21.96
CA GLY A 34 1.00 -9.06 -22.86
C GLY A 34 0.48 -9.93 -24.01
N GLY A 35 -0.52 -9.41 -24.73
CA GLY A 35 -0.93 -9.94 -26.02
C GLY A 35 -0.05 -9.42 -27.17
N PRO A 36 -0.12 -10.00 -28.38
CA PRO A 36 0.58 -9.47 -29.54
C PRO A 36 0.19 -8.01 -29.82
N ALA A 37 1.14 -7.10 -29.61
CA ALA A 37 0.98 -5.69 -29.94
C ALA A 37 1.22 -5.47 -31.45
N ILE A 38 0.40 -4.64 -32.11
CA ILE A 38 0.79 -4.06 -33.40
C ILE A 38 1.80 -2.96 -33.08
N PRO A 39 3.09 -3.10 -33.42
CA PRO A 39 4.09 -2.10 -33.09
C PRO A 39 3.78 -0.81 -33.83
N SER A 40 3.43 0.24 -33.08
CA SER A 40 3.43 1.60 -33.63
C SER A 40 4.89 2.07 -33.72
N PRO A 41 5.40 2.46 -34.89
CA PRO A 41 6.82 2.81 -35.08
C PRO A 41 7.27 4.08 -34.30
N THR A 42 6.35 4.77 -33.63
CA THR A 42 6.59 6.06 -32.96
C THR A 42 6.32 6.02 -31.45
N ALA A 43 5.75 4.95 -30.90
CA ALA A 43 5.38 4.91 -29.49
C ALA A 43 6.53 4.34 -28.65
N THR A 44 7.34 5.21 -28.05
CA THR A 44 7.85 4.88 -26.71
C THR A 44 6.64 4.96 -25.79
N PRO A 45 6.13 3.84 -25.23
CA PRO A 45 5.06 3.93 -24.27
C PRO A 45 5.53 4.83 -23.12
N PRO A 46 4.74 5.83 -22.70
CA PRO A 46 5.09 6.61 -21.53
C PRO A 46 5.24 5.64 -20.33
N PRO A 47 6.16 5.91 -19.39
CA PRO A 47 6.21 5.15 -18.15
C PRO A 47 4.83 5.17 -17.50
N VAL A 48 4.21 4.00 -17.36
CA VAL A 48 2.97 3.86 -16.59
C VAL A 48 3.37 3.72 -15.12
N GLY A 49 3.09 4.77 -14.35
CA GLY A 49 3.34 4.77 -12.91
C GLY A 49 2.16 4.16 -12.16
N GLY A 50 2.45 3.25 -11.22
CA GLY A 50 1.50 2.79 -10.20
C GLY A 50 1.86 3.38 -8.84
N VAL A 51 0.85 3.68 -8.01
CA VAL A 51 1.05 3.96 -6.59
C VAL A 51 0.65 2.71 -5.81
N VAL A 52 1.58 2.14 -5.05
CA VAL A 52 1.27 1.05 -4.11
C VAL A 52 0.34 1.61 -3.05
N THR A 53 -0.89 1.12 -3.00
CA THR A 53 -1.86 1.47 -1.97
C THR A 53 -2.12 0.27 -1.07
N TYR A 54 -2.03 0.49 0.24
CA TYR A 54 -2.37 -0.53 1.24
C TYR A 54 -3.89 -0.55 1.48
N PRO A 55 -4.49 -1.73 1.72
CA PRO A 55 -5.91 -1.83 2.06
C PRO A 55 -6.22 -1.06 3.35
N ALA A 56 -7.45 -0.55 3.45
CA ALA A 56 -7.88 0.29 4.57
C ALA A 56 -7.70 -0.39 5.93
N GLU A 57 -7.93 -1.70 6.01
CA GLU A 57 -7.77 -2.50 7.23
C GLU A 57 -6.33 -2.52 7.72
N LEU A 58 -5.35 -2.68 6.81
CA LEU A 58 -3.93 -2.67 7.16
C LEU A 58 -3.49 -1.29 7.66
N LYS A 59 -3.95 -0.21 7.02
CA LYS A 59 -3.70 1.17 7.47
C LYS A 59 -4.26 1.42 8.87
N ALA A 60 -5.48 0.95 9.14
CA ALA A 60 -6.10 1.08 10.46
C ALA A 60 -5.30 0.32 11.53
N LEU A 61 -4.95 -0.94 11.26
CA LEU A 61 -4.15 -1.76 12.19
C LEU A 61 -2.82 -1.08 12.55
N LEU A 62 -2.07 -0.62 11.54
CA LEU A 62 -0.81 0.12 11.73
C LEU A 62 -1.02 1.38 12.59
N THR A 63 -2.09 2.13 12.31
CA THR A 63 -2.41 3.37 13.05
C THR A 63 -2.66 3.07 14.53
N TYR A 64 -3.43 2.03 14.86
CA TYR A 64 -3.71 1.65 16.25
C TYR A 64 -2.44 1.24 17.00
N TRP A 65 -1.55 0.45 16.39
CA TRP A 65 -0.29 0.06 17.01
C TRP A 65 0.63 1.25 17.27
N ILE A 66 0.73 2.18 16.33
CA ILE A 66 1.52 3.41 16.51
C ILE A 66 0.97 4.23 17.69
N LEU A 67 -0.35 4.41 17.78
CA LEU A 67 -0.98 5.13 18.91
C LEU A 67 -0.79 4.41 20.26
N ALA A 68 -0.87 3.08 20.27
CA ALA A 68 -0.63 2.28 21.46
C ALA A 68 0.82 2.41 21.96
N LEU A 69 1.80 2.40 21.05
CA LEU A 69 3.20 2.57 21.40
C LEU A 69 3.51 3.99 21.90
N LEU A 70 2.95 5.02 21.25
CA LEU A 70 3.12 6.40 21.66
C LEU A 70 2.50 6.67 23.04
N SER A 71 1.30 6.14 23.29
CA SER A 71 0.63 6.29 24.59
C SER A 71 1.37 5.55 25.71
N ALA A 72 1.90 4.35 25.44
CA ALA A 72 2.74 3.61 26.38
C ALA A 72 4.04 4.36 26.71
N ALA A 73 4.75 4.87 25.70
CA ALA A 73 5.98 5.64 25.89
C ALA A 73 5.73 6.92 26.70
N LEU A 74 4.63 7.63 26.42
CA LEU A 74 4.22 8.81 27.19
C LEU A 74 3.88 8.44 28.63
N GLY A 75 3.15 7.34 28.85
CA GLY A 75 2.82 6.82 30.16
C GLY A 75 4.06 6.48 30.99
N ILE A 76 5.03 5.78 30.40
CA ILE A 76 6.31 5.45 31.04
C ILE A 76 7.10 6.73 31.38
N TRP A 77 7.16 7.69 30.45
CA TRP A 77 7.84 8.96 30.66
C TRP A 77 7.20 9.76 31.81
N LEU A 78 5.87 9.84 31.84
CA LEU A 78 5.12 10.48 32.92
C LEU A 78 5.34 9.78 34.26
N LEU A 79 5.29 8.44 34.28
CA LEU A 79 5.50 7.66 35.50
C LEU A 79 6.91 7.88 36.06
N LYS A 80 7.93 7.86 35.19
CA LYS A 80 9.31 8.19 35.56
C LYS A 80 9.41 9.62 36.10
N LYS A 81 8.79 10.59 35.42
CA LYS A 81 8.77 12.00 35.85
C LYS A 81 8.13 12.15 37.24
N LEU A 82 6.99 11.50 37.48
CA LEU A 82 6.30 11.54 38.76
C LEU A 82 7.11 10.86 39.87
N TYR A 83 7.76 9.74 39.57
CA TYR A 83 8.64 9.05 40.52
C TYR A 83 9.82 9.94 40.94
N THR A 84 10.50 10.58 39.98
CA THR A 84 11.61 11.50 40.27
C THR A 84 11.16 12.70 41.13
N GLN A 85 9.99 13.27 40.85
CA GLN A 85 9.42 14.37 41.64
C GLN A 85 9.06 13.94 43.08
N LYS A 86 8.54 12.72 43.25
CA LYS A 86 8.18 12.16 44.56
C LYS A 86 9.41 11.72 45.37
N ALA A 87 10.47 11.28 44.70
CA ALA A 87 11.66 10.74 45.34
C ALA A 87 12.58 11.80 45.98
N GLY A 88 12.41 13.09 45.69
CA GLY A 88 13.14 14.16 46.38
C GLY A 88 14.65 13.96 46.42
N ILE A 89 15.24 13.40 45.36
CA ILE A 89 16.69 13.37 45.18
C ILE A 89 17.02 14.62 44.34
N PRO A 90 17.86 15.55 44.83
CA PRO A 90 18.32 16.67 44.03
C PRO A 90 19.02 16.21 42.74
#